data_AF-A0AAV4CK52-F1
#
_entry.id   AF-A0AAV4CK52-F1
#
_cell.length_a   1.000
_cell.length_b   1.000
_cell.length_c   1.000
_cell.angle_alpha   90.00
_cell.angle_beta   90.00
_cell.angle_gamma   90.00
#
_symmetry.space_group_name_H-M   'P 1'
#
loop_
_entity.id
_entity.type
_entity.pdbx_description
1 polymer ?
#
loop_
_entity_poly.entity_id
_entity_poly.type
_entity_poly.pdbx_seq_one_letter_code
_entity_poly.pdbx_strand_id
1 'polypeptide(L)'
;MQILSDIFLNKDLSGETSFQYHYVIDLHNRIRKGWRLAQDSVRFSVDESRLRHEPKSMLKHFVPGDEVLVLLPTSDNNLVLSYKGPYRVIGRLTSVVYLVDLGDRKCTFHVNLLRKYNRSTYASPSPSYNLDKVDNACSKLSF
;
A
#
# COMPACT_ATOMS: atom_id res chain seq x y z
N MET A 1 12.23 -19.69 33.14
CA MET A 1 13.31 -19.22 34.03
C MET A 1 13.23 -20.05 35.31
N GLN A 2 13.78 -21.26 35.30
CA GLN A 2 13.82 -22.13 36.50
C GLN A 2 15.29 -22.53 36.78
N ILE A 3 16.01 -22.91 35.74
CA ILE A 3 17.41 -23.35 35.84
C ILE A 3 18.36 -22.29 36.44
N LEU A 4 18.19 -20.99 36.11
CA LEU A 4 19.09 -19.94 36.62
C LEU A 4 18.79 -19.54 38.07
N SER A 5 17.52 -19.59 38.51
CA SER A 5 17.17 -19.36 39.91
C SER A 5 17.70 -20.48 40.80
N ASP A 6 17.65 -21.72 40.31
CA ASP A 6 18.08 -22.92 41.06
C ASP A 6 19.60 -22.96 41.26
N ILE A 7 20.38 -22.41 40.32
CA ILE A 7 21.84 -22.27 40.43
C ILE A 7 22.22 -21.10 41.36
N PHE A 8 21.46 -20.00 41.33
CA PHE A 8 21.71 -18.84 42.20
C PHE A 8 21.38 -19.12 43.68
N LEU A 9 20.44 -20.04 43.96
CA LEU A 9 20.10 -20.47 45.33
C LEU A 9 21.09 -21.49 45.90
N ASN A 10 21.79 -22.28 45.06
CA ASN A 10 22.80 -23.23 45.51
C ASN A 10 24.17 -22.54 45.61
N LYS A 11 24.40 -21.92 46.78
CA LYS A 11 25.67 -21.31 47.19
C LYS A 11 26.76 -22.39 47.37
N ASP A 12 27.34 -22.91 46.30
CA ASP A 12 28.65 -23.60 46.33
C ASP A 12 29.23 -23.65 44.92
N LEU A 13 29.67 -22.50 44.40
CA LEU A 13 30.31 -22.42 43.09
C LEU A 13 31.60 -21.59 43.20
N SER A 14 32.72 -22.28 43.02
CA SER A 14 34.09 -21.73 43.01
C SER A 14 34.23 -20.54 42.06
N GLY A 15 35.00 -19.53 42.47
CA GLY A 15 35.03 -18.17 41.88
C GLY A 15 35.24 -18.06 40.38
N GLU A 16 35.86 -19.06 39.72
CA GLU A 16 36.04 -19.08 38.26
C GLU A 16 34.72 -19.30 37.49
N THR A 17 33.84 -20.13 38.02
CA THR A 17 32.53 -20.41 37.38
C THR A 17 31.63 -19.17 37.41
N SER A 18 31.71 -18.37 38.47
CA SER A 18 30.96 -17.11 38.64
C SER A 18 31.24 -16.10 37.51
N PHE A 19 32.50 -15.97 37.08
CA PHE A 19 32.89 -15.04 36.01
C PHE A 19 32.32 -15.45 34.65
N GLN A 20 32.34 -16.75 34.32
CA GLN A 20 31.73 -17.28 33.09
C GLN A 20 30.22 -17.01 33.06
N TYR A 21 29.51 -17.21 34.18
CA TYR A 21 28.07 -16.94 34.24
C TYR A 21 27.74 -15.46 34.17
N HIS A 22 28.55 -14.60 34.78
CA HIS A 22 28.41 -13.16 34.69
C HIS A 22 28.46 -12.69 33.21
N TYR A 23 29.37 -13.26 32.41
CA TYR A 23 29.46 -12.96 30.98
C TYR A 23 28.20 -13.39 30.21
N VAL A 24 27.67 -14.60 30.45
CA VAL A 24 26.46 -15.09 29.76
C VAL A 24 25.25 -14.22 30.09
N ILE A 25 25.12 -13.78 31.35
CA ILE A 25 24.05 -12.88 31.80
C ILE A 25 24.19 -11.51 31.12
N ASP A 26 25.38 -10.92 31.11
CA ASP A 26 25.62 -9.63 30.47
C ASP A 26 25.36 -9.70 28.95
N LEU A 27 25.80 -10.77 28.29
CA LEU A 27 25.53 -11.02 26.88
C LEU A 27 24.02 -11.11 26.61
N HIS A 28 23.28 -11.88 27.42
CA HIS A 28 21.84 -11.99 27.28
C HIS A 28 21.14 -10.64 27.45
N ASN A 29 21.57 -9.84 28.44
CA ASN A 29 21.05 -8.50 28.66
C ASN A 29 21.32 -7.57 27.48
N ARG A 30 22.51 -7.63 26.88
CA ARG A 30 22.88 -6.86 25.68
C ARG A 30 22.03 -7.24 24.47
N ILE A 31 21.83 -8.54 24.21
CA ILE A 31 20.96 -9.01 23.12
C ILE A 31 19.54 -8.52 23.34
N ARG A 32 19.01 -8.67 24.56
CA ARG A 32 17.66 -8.21 24.90
C ARG A 32 17.49 -6.70 24.74
N LYS A 33 18.52 -5.93 25.10
CA LYS A 33 18.56 -4.49 24.90
C LYS A 33 18.57 -4.13 23.40
N GLY A 34 19.41 -4.79 22.60
CA GLY A 34 19.46 -4.61 21.16
C GLY A 34 18.13 -4.93 20.48
N TRP A 35 17.47 -6.03 20.90
CA TRP A 35 16.16 -6.41 20.37
C TRP A 35 15.09 -5.34 20.65
N ARG A 36 15.03 -4.82 21.88
CA ARG A 36 14.10 -3.74 22.23
C ARG A 36 14.32 -2.49 21.36
N LEU A 37 15.57 -2.05 21.22
CA LEU A 37 15.90 -0.89 20.38
C LEU A 37 15.50 -1.08 18.92
N ALA A 38 15.72 -2.28 18.35
CA ALA A 38 15.29 -2.60 17.01
C ALA A 38 13.77 -2.59 16.87
N GLN A 39 13.04 -3.09 17.89
CA GLN A 39 11.59 -3.07 17.87
C GLN A 39 11.03 -1.64 17.95
N ASP A 40 11.65 -0.79 18.76
CA ASP A 40 11.26 0.61 18.89
C ASP A 40 11.55 1.41 17.62
N SER A 41 12.68 1.16 16.95
CA SER A 41 13.01 1.83 15.68
C SER A 41 12.06 1.42 14.55
N VAL A 42 11.64 0.15 14.50
CA VAL A 42 10.63 -0.33 13.55
C VAL A 42 9.29 0.35 13.81
N ARG A 43 8.84 0.42 15.07
CA ARG A 43 7.58 1.10 15.44
C ARG A 43 7.62 2.57 15.01
N PHE A 44 8.69 3.28 15.38
CA PHE A 44 8.89 4.67 15.00
C PHE A 44 8.87 4.86 13.47
N SER A 45 9.57 4.01 12.73
CA SER A 45 9.63 4.11 11.27
C SER A 45 8.27 3.87 10.61
N VAL A 46 7.47 2.93 11.14
CA VAL A 46 6.10 2.67 10.68
C VAL A 46 5.20 3.86 10.98
N ASP A 47 5.27 4.43 12.19
CA ASP A 47 4.45 5.57 12.60
C ASP A 47 4.79 6.81 11.77
N GLU A 48 6.08 7.13 11.58
CA GLU A 48 6.54 8.19 10.69
C GLU A 48 6.06 7.97 9.25
N SER A 49 6.11 6.73 8.77
CA SER A 49 5.62 6.40 7.43
C SER A 49 4.12 6.65 7.33
N ARG A 50 3.31 6.25 8.32
CA ARG A 50 1.87 6.55 8.35
C ARG A 50 1.62 8.06 8.34
N LEU A 51 2.26 8.81 9.24
CA LEU A 51 2.12 10.26 9.32
C LEU A 51 2.51 10.98 8.03
N ARG A 52 3.49 10.49 7.27
CA ARG A 52 3.89 11.10 5.99
C ARG A 52 2.98 10.71 4.82
N HIS A 53 2.47 9.48 4.80
CA HIS A 53 1.73 8.96 3.65
C HIS A 53 0.19 9.04 3.81
N GLU A 54 -0.36 9.06 5.02
CA GLU A 54 -1.80 9.15 5.29
C GLU A 54 -2.45 10.54 5.11
N PRO A 55 -1.81 11.69 5.41
CA PRO A 55 -2.56 12.94 5.59
C PRO A 55 -3.05 13.58 4.28
N LYS A 56 -2.56 13.14 3.12
CA LYS A 56 -2.80 13.78 1.82
C LYS A 56 -2.87 12.82 0.64
N SER A 57 -3.22 11.55 0.85
CA SER A 57 -3.78 10.77 -0.25
C SER A 57 -5.11 11.44 -0.61
N MET A 58 -5.04 12.45 -1.49
CA MET A 58 -6.15 13.34 -1.84
C MET A 58 -7.40 12.49 -1.97
N LEU A 59 -8.42 12.79 -1.16
CA LEU A 59 -9.72 12.15 -1.19
C LEU A 59 -10.34 12.41 -2.57
N LYS A 60 -9.92 11.62 -3.56
CA LYS A 60 -10.49 11.57 -4.88
C LYS A 60 -11.86 10.94 -4.70
N HIS A 61 -12.87 11.78 -4.57
CA HIS A 61 -14.24 11.34 -4.50
C HIS A 61 -14.91 11.62 -5.84
N PHE A 62 -15.50 10.57 -6.41
CA PHE A 62 -16.31 10.66 -7.61
C PHE A 62 -17.76 10.35 -7.26
N VAL A 63 -18.69 11.10 -7.85
CA VAL A 63 -20.13 10.88 -7.70
C VAL A 63 -20.61 10.03 -8.89
N PRO A 64 -21.53 9.07 -8.69
CA PRO A 64 -22.14 8.37 -9.81
C PRO A 64 -22.77 9.39 -10.77
N GLY A 65 -22.35 9.35 -12.03
CA GLY A 65 -22.73 10.31 -13.06
C GLY A 65 -21.58 11.21 -13.54
N ASP A 66 -20.48 11.33 -12.78
CA ASP A 66 -19.32 12.11 -13.20
C ASP A 66 -18.60 11.48 -14.41
N GLU A 67 -18.10 12.34 -15.31
CA GLU A 67 -17.19 11.95 -16.39
C GLU A 67 -15.76 11.84 -15.84
N VAL A 68 -15.10 10.70 -16.06
CA VAL A 68 -13.75 10.40 -15.61
C VAL A 68 -12.90 9.81 -16.74
N LEU A 69 -11.62 10.13 -16.72
CA LEU A 69 -10.58 9.49 -17.53
C LEU A 69 -10.06 8.28 -16.77
N VAL A 70 -9.91 7.16 -17.47
CA VAL A 70 -9.32 5.93 -16.93
C VAL A 70 -7.90 5.78 -17.45
N LEU A 71 -6.96 5.45 -16.57
CA LEU A 71 -5.58 5.15 -16.93
C LEU A 71 -5.47 3.72 -17.46
N LEU A 72 -5.18 3.58 -18.75
CA LEU A 72 -5.07 2.29 -19.44
C LEU A 72 -3.68 2.13 -20.08
N PRO A 73 -3.12 0.91 -20.12
CA PRO A 73 -1.90 0.63 -20.88
C PRO A 73 -2.15 0.83 -22.38
N THR A 74 -1.15 1.33 -23.07
CA THR A 74 -1.20 1.50 -24.53
C THR A 74 -0.92 0.14 -25.19
N SER A 75 -1.53 -0.10 -26.37
CA SER A 75 -1.44 -1.42 -27.03
C SER A 75 -0.03 -1.86 -27.40
N ASP A 76 0.88 -0.90 -27.54
CA ASP A 76 2.20 -1.14 -28.11
C ASP A 76 3.26 -1.30 -27.02
N ASN A 77 3.01 -0.81 -25.79
CA ASN A 77 3.92 -0.96 -24.66
C ASN A 77 3.18 -0.92 -23.31
N ASN A 78 3.29 -2.01 -22.54
CA ASN A 78 2.68 -2.14 -21.22
C ASN A 78 3.24 -1.15 -20.17
N LEU A 79 4.43 -0.58 -20.41
CA LEU A 79 5.02 0.43 -19.55
C LEU A 79 4.45 1.83 -19.80
N VAL A 80 3.81 2.05 -20.96
CA VAL A 80 3.26 3.34 -21.35
C VAL A 80 1.77 3.35 -21.09
N LEU A 81 1.37 3.99 -20.00
CA LEU A 81 -0.03 4.21 -19.67
C LEU A 81 -0.51 5.57 -20.18
N SER A 82 -1.73 5.62 -20.69
CA SER A 82 -2.38 6.85 -21.13
C SER A 82 -3.80 6.95 -20.58
N TYR A 83 -4.22 8.18 -20.29
CA TYR A 83 -5.60 8.46 -19.90
C TYR A 83 -6.50 8.38 -21.14
N LYS A 84 -7.57 7.57 -21.07
CA LYS A 84 -8.52 7.35 -22.15
C LYS A 84 -9.94 7.72 -21.73
N GLY A 85 -10.69 8.21 -22.71
CA GLY A 85 -12.13 8.47 -22.69
C GLY A 85 -12.60 9.53 -21.69
N PRO A 86 -13.74 10.19 -21.93
CA PRO A 86 -14.66 10.51 -20.85
C PRO A 86 -15.55 9.28 -20.62
N TYR A 87 -15.28 8.53 -19.57
CA TYR A 87 -16.12 7.41 -19.14
C TYR A 87 -17.01 7.83 -17.99
N ARG A 88 -18.19 7.23 -17.87
CA ARG A 88 -19.14 7.61 -16.82
C ARG A 88 -19.02 6.68 -15.61
N VAL A 89 -18.94 7.26 -14.43
CA VAL A 89 -19.02 6.49 -13.18
C VAL A 89 -20.46 6.05 -12.95
N ILE A 90 -20.70 4.74 -12.86
CA ILE A 90 -22.03 4.18 -12.59
C ILE A 90 -22.31 4.15 -11.09
N GLY A 91 -21.31 3.79 -10.30
CA GLY A 91 -21.46 3.59 -8.86
C GLY A 91 -20.14 3.40 -8.14
N ARG A 92 -20.22 3.41 -6.81
CA ARG A 92 -19.08 3.18 -5.90
C ARG A 92 -19.32 1.86 -5.17
N LEU A 93 -18.42 0.89 -5.34
CA LEU A 93 -18.51 -0.39 -4.62
C LEU A 93 -17.88 -0.26 -3.23
N THR A 94 -16.76 0.44 -3.13
CA THR A 94 -16.01 0.60 -1.87
C THR A 94 -15.46 2.01 -1.79
N SER A 95 -14.89 2.41 -0.65
CA SER A 95 -14.26 3.71 -0.48
C SER A 95 -13.26 4.06 -1.61
N VAL A 96 -12.59 3.06 -2.16
CA VAL A 96 -11.53 3.22 -3.17
C VAL A 96 -11.84 2.57 -4.53
N VAL A 97 -12.90 1.75 -4.64
CA VAL A 97 -13.24 1.03 -5.88
C VAL A 97 -14.54 1.57 -6.48
N TYR A 98 -14.47 1.93 -7.75
CA TYR A 98 -15.55 2.52 -8.53
C TYR A 98 -15.90 1.66 -9.75
N LEU A 99 -17.18 1.61 -10.09
CA LEU A 99 -17.69 0.99 -11.30
C LEU A 99 -17.81 2.04 -12.39
N VAL A 100 -17.13 1.83 -13.51
CA VAL A 100 -17.09 2.73 -14.66
C VAL A 100 -17.64 2.03 -15.89
N ASP A 101 -18.43 2.77 -16.66
CA ASP A 101 -18.96 2.32 -17.94
C ASP A 101 -17.95 2.62 -19.07
N LEU A 102 -17.44 1.59 -19.72
CA LEU A 102 -16.55 1.73 -20.88
C LEU A 102 -17.29 1.72 -22.21
N GLY A 103 -18.63 1.74 -22.20
CA GLY A 103 -19.48 1.65 -23.39
C GLY A 103 -19.86 0.20 -23.69
N ASP A 104 -18.87 -0.67 -23.86
CA ASP A 104 -19.12 -2.09 -24.16
C ASP A 104 -19.29 -2.95 -22.91
N ARG A 105 -18.67 -2.55 -21.79
CA ARG A 105 -18.70 -3.28 -20.52
C ARG A 105 -18.51 -2.39 -19.30
N LYS A 106 -18.99 -2.88 -18.15
CA LYS A 106 -18.85 -2.24 -16.84
C LYS A 106 -17.65 -2.84 -16.12
N CYS A 107 -16.68 -2.01 -15.75
CA CYS A 107 -15.45 -2.46 -15.10
C CYS A 107 -15.21 -1.74 -13.79
N THR A 108 -14.58 -2.44 -12.86
CA THR A 108 -14.19 -1.90 -11.56
C THR A 108 -12.77 -1.36 -11.62
N PHE A 109 -12.57 -0.13 -11.16
CA PHE A 109 -11.27 0.51 -11.10
C PHE A 109 -11.03 1.09 -9.72
N HIS A 110 -9.76 1.06 -9.28
CA HIS A 110 -9.36 1.81 -8.10
C HIS A 110 -9.26 3.29 -8.41
N VAL A 111 -9.56 4.11 -7.42
CA VAL A 111 -9.60 5.57 -7.49
C VAL A 111 -8.30 6.20 -8.04
N ASN A 112 -7.17 5.52 -7.87
CA ASN A 112 -5.87 5.97 -8.39
C ASN A 112 -5.80 5.98 -9.93
N LEU A 113 -6.51 5.05 -10.58
CA LEU A 113 -6.58 4.93 -12.04
C LEU A 113 -7.56 5.94 -12.65
N LEU A 114 -8.28 6.69 -11.81
CA LEU A 114 -9.30 7.63 -12.25
C LEU A 114 -8.83 9.08 -12.11
N ARG A 115 -9.21 9.89 -13.09
CA ARG A 115 -9.02 11.34 -13.09
C ARG A 115 -10.30 12.02 -13.54
N LYS A 116 -10.73 13.07 -12.83
CA LYS A 116 -11.93 13.83 -13.20
C LYS A 116 -11.76 14.46 -14.58
N TYR A 117 -12.73 14.26 -15.48
CA TYR A 117 -12.77 14.91 -16.77
C TYR A 117 -13.51 16.25 -16.63
N ASN A 118 -12.82 17.35 -16.88
CA ASN A 118 -13.43 18.67 -16.94
C ASN A 118 -13.65 19.02 -18.41
N ARG A 119 -14.90 19.00 -18.87
CA ARG A 119 -15.24 19.44 -20.22
C ARG A 119 -14.95 20.95 -20.32
N SER A 120 -13.88 21.30 -21.04
CA SER A 120 -13.60 22.69 -21.37
C SER A 120 -14.66 23.19 -22.36
N THR A 121 -15.15 24.41 -22.17
CA THR A 121 -16.18 25.03 -23.03
C THR A 121 -15.71 25.27 -24.47
N TYR A 122 -14.43 25.09 -24.76
CA TYR A 122 -13.85 25.12 -26.11
C TYR A 122 -13.75 23.70 -26.67
N ALA A 123 -14.86 23.20 -27.23
CA ALA A 123 -14.94 21.84 -27.76
C ALA A 123 -14.06 21.66 -29.01
N SER A 124 -12.92 20.97 -28.85
CA SER A 124 -12.25 20.31 -29.99
C SER A 124 -12.90 18.95 -30.21
N PRO A 125 -13.09 18.49 -31.46
CA PRO A 125 -13.70 17.19 -31.73
C PRO A 125 -12.88 16.07 -31.05
N SER A 126 -13.57 15.27 -30.25
CA SER A 126 -13.04 14.11 -29.54
C SER A 126 -12.33 13.16 -30.51
N PRO A 127 -11.08 12.74 -30.26
CA PRO A 127 -10.44 11.70 -31.04
C PRO A 127 -11.26 10.40 -30.91
N SER A 128 -11.55 9.74 -32.02
CA SER A 128 -12.14 8.40 -32.01
C SER A 128 -11.14 7.41 -31.41
N TYR A 129 -11.48 6.82 -30.27
CA TYR A 129 -10.66 5.78 -29.64
C TYR A 129 -11.14 4.41 -30.14
N ASN A 130 -10.23 3.57 -30.67
CA ASN A 130 -10.56 2.18 -31.03
C ASN A 130 -10.88 1.37 -29.75
N LEU A 131 -12.11 0.86 -29.65
CA LEU A 131 -12.66 0.18 -28.47
C LEU A 131 -12.20 -1.29 -28.34
N ASP A 132 -11.78 -1.93 -29.44
CA ASP A 132 -11.40 -3.36 -29.50
C ASP A 132 -10.18 -3.77 -28.64
N LYS A 133 -9.50 -2.83 -27.99
CA LYS A 133 -8.28 -3.09 -27.18
C LYS A 133 -8.47 -2.84 -25.68
N VAL A 134 -9.65 -2.41 -25.27
CA VAL A 134 -10.03 -2.27 -23.85
C VAL A 134 -10.18 -3.64 -23.19
N ASP A 135 -10.40 -4.70 -23.97
CA ASP A 135 -10.78 -6.06 -23.54
C ASP A 135 -9.80 -6.75 -22.58
N ASN A 136 -8.51 -6.47 -22.68
CA ASN A 136 -7.48 -7.04 -21.79
C ASN A 136 -7.22 -6.25 -20.50
N ALA A 137 -7.80 -5.04 -20.36
CA ALA A 137 -7.47 -4.15 -19.24
C ALA A 137 -8.39 -4.35 -18.02
N CYS A 138 -9.66 -4.70 -18.21
CA CYS A 138 -10.62 -4.90 -17.12
C CYS A 138 -10.28 -6.11 -16.25
N SER A 139 -9.61 -7.14 -16.77
CA SER A 139 -9.17 -8.32 -16.01
C SER A 139 -7.79 -8.16 -15.37
N LYS A 140 -6.96 -7.24 -15.86
CA LYS A 140 -5.57 -7.01 -15.36
C LYS A 140 -5.45 -5.83 -14.40
N LEU A 141 -6.43 -4.91 -14.39
CA LEU A 141 -6.42 -3.68 -13.60
C LEU A 141 -7.59 -3.60 -12.61
N SER A 142 -8.47 -4.61 -12.61
CA SER A 142 -9.36 -4.90 -11.49
C SER A 142 -8.52 -5.48 -10.35
N PHE A 143 -8.75 -4.97 -9.15
CA PHE A 143 -8.14 -5.47 -7.91
C PHE A 143 -8.80 -6.77 -7.47
#